data_AF-A0A8C9CF62-F1
#
_entry.id   AF-A0A8C9CF62-F1
#
_cell.length_a   1.000
_cell.length_b   1.000
_cell.length_c   1.000
_cell.angle_alpha   90.00
_cell.angle_beta   90.00
_cell.angle_gamma   90.00
#
_symmetry.space_group_name_H-M   'P 1'
#
loop_
_entity.id
_entity.type
_entity.pdbx_description
1 polymer ?
#
loop_
_entity_poly.entity_id
_entity_poly.type
_entity_poly.pdbx_seq_one_letter_code
_entity_poly.pdbx_strand_id
1 'polypeptide(L)'
;MLACGLACERCRWILPLLLFSAIIFDIIALAGRGWLQLSNTEEHYSSLWWRCTSDNNCESLMDFAWGKAVAAMLFCGFIILVISFILSFFALCGSQMLVFLRMIGSLLALAAVLQIIALVIYPVKYNQTFNLANSSAGIYIYNWAYGFGWAATIILIGCAFFFCCLPNYADDLLGNAKPRYFYTSP
;
A
#
# COMPACT_ATOMS: atom_id res chain seq x y z
N MET A 1 14.15 30.86 -1.50
CA MET A 1 13.73 30.91 -0.08
C MET A 1 12.31 30.37 0.01
N LEU A 2 12.16 29.06 0.23
CA LEU A 2 10.86 28.48 0.62
C LEU A 2 10.80 28.50 2.15
N ALA A 3 10.58 29.69 2.69
CA ALA A 3 10.33 29.91 4.11
C ALA A 3 8.86 29.60 4.41
N CYS A 4 8.48 28.34 4.28
CA CYS A 4 7.32 27.80 4.98
C CYS A 4 7.82 26.53 5.67
N GLY A 5 8.47 26.75 6.82
CA GLY A 5 8.86 25.66 7.70
C GLY A 5 7.59 24.92 8.09
N LEU A 6 7.44 23.70 7.60
CA LEU A 6 6.60 22.73 8.27
C LEU A 6 7.07 22.69 9.72
N ALA A 7 6.23 23.18 10.64
CA ALA A 7 6.46 23.06 12.06
C ALA A 7 6.74 21.58 12.35
N CYS A 8 8.01 21.25 12.61
CA CYS A 8 8.54 19.88 12.63
C CYS A 8 7.72 18.97 13.58
N GLU A 9 7.22 19.54 14.67
CA GLU A 9 6.35 18.86 15.65
C GLU A 9 4.98 18.43 15.08
N ARG A 10 4.35 19.23 14.21
CA ARG A 10 3.02 18.91 13.64
C ARG A 10 3.09 17.95 12.46
N CYS A 11 4.18 17.98 11.70
CA CYS A 11 4.35 17.06 10.57
C CYS A 11 4.94 15.71 10.96
N ARG A 12 5.53 15.58 12.17
CA ARG A 12 6.07 14.33 12.68
C ARG A 12 5.05 13.17 12.67
N TRP A 13 3.77 13.49 12.89
CA TRP A 13 2.71 12.49 12.98
C TRP A 13 2.00 12.21 11.65
N ILE A 14 2.24 12.99 10.60
CA ILE A 14 1.49 12.82 9.34
C ILE A 14 1.82 11.48 8.67
N LEU A 15 3.10 11.08 8.66
CA LEU A 15 3.55 9.84 8.04
C LEU A 15 3.02 8.60 8.77
N PRO A 16 3.14 8.49 10.11
CA PRO A 16 2.52 7.39 10.86
C PRO A 16 1.00 7.32 10.68
N LEU A 17 0.32 8.47 10.62
CA LEU A 17 -1.13 8.51 10.42
C LEU A 17 -1.51 8.03 9.01
N LEU A 18 -0.70 8.37 8.00
CA LEU A 18 -0.85 7.85 6.64
C LEU A 18 -0.65 6.33 6.58
N LEU A 19 0.38 5.82 7.27
CA LEU A 19 0.60 4.38 7.41
C LEU A 19 -0.55 3.68 8.13
N PHE A 20 -1.13 4.30 9.16
CA PHE A 20 -2.31 3.77 9.84
C PHE A 20 -3.52 3.69 8.91
N SER A 21 -3.76 4.71 8.08
CA SER A 21 -4.81 4.64 7.07
C SER A 21 -4.55 3.53 6.03
N ALA A 22 -3.28 3.30 5.67
CA ALA A 22 -2.91 2.22 4.77
C ALA A 22 -3.17 0.84 5.39
N ILE A 23 -2.91 0.66 6.70
CA ILE A 23 -3.30 -0.56 7.45
C ILE A 23 -4.80 -0.82 7.29
N ILE A 24 -5.63 0.21 7.51
CA ILE A 24 -7.09 0.06 7.43
C ILE A 24 -7.51 -0.31 6.00
N PHE A 25 -6.96 0.34 4.99
CA PHE A 25 -7.27 0.04 3.59
C PHE A 25 -6.80 -1.37 3.18
N ASP A 26 -5.64 -1.83 3.65
CA ASP A 26 -5.18 -3.21 3.40
C ASP A 26 -6.07 -4.24 4.10
N ILE A 27 -6.53 -3.97 5.33
CA ILE A 27 -7.49 -4.86 6.02
C ILE A 27 -8.80 -4.94 5.23
N ILE A 28 -9.29 -3.80 4.75
CA ILE A 28 -10.49 -3.74 3.90
C ILE A 28 -10.26 -4.50 2.59
N ALA A 29 -9.09 -4.39 1.96
CA ALA A 29 -8.76 -5.15 0.76
C ALA A 29 -8.69 -6.66 1.05
N LEU A 30 -8.04 -7.08 2.14
CA LEU A 30 -7.91 -8.50 2.52
C LEU A 30 -9.24 -9.13 2.92
N ALA A 31 -10.06 -8.44 3.72
CA ALA A 31 -11.34 -8.95 4.21
C ALA A 31 -12.52 -8.66 3.26
N GLY A 32 -12.34 -7.73 2.33
CA GLY A 32 -13.36 -7.23 1.43
C GLY A 32 -13.89 -8.31 0.51
N ARG A 33 -15.20 -8.55 0.57
CA ARG A 33 -15.86 -9.55 -0.29
C ARG A 33 -16.05 -9.09 -1.74
N GLY A 34 -15.96 -7.79 -2.00
CA GLY A 34 -16.18 -7.18 -3.31
C GLY A 34 -14.91 -6.73 -4.00
N TRP A 35 -14.07 -7.67 -4.45
CA TRP A 35 -13.00 -7.32 -5.41
C TRP A 35 -13.56 -7.19 -6.82
N LEU A 36 -14.47 -8.10 -7.17
CA LEU A 36 -15.17 -8.14 -8.46
C LEU A 36 -16.66 -8.38 -8.19
N GLN A 37 -17.50 -7.65 -8.92
CA GLN A 37 -18.95 -7.78 -8.90
C GLN A 37 -19.48 -7.88 -10.33
N LEU A 38 -20.46 -8.76 -10.57
CA LEU A 38 -21.13 -8.87 -11.86
C LEU A 38 -22.24 -7.81 -11.97
N SER A 39 -22.31 -7.09 -13.09
CA SER A 39 -23.17 -5.91 -13.23
C SER A 39 -24.69 -6.18 -13.23
N ASN A 40 -25.14 -7.43 -13.42
CA ASN A 40 -26.56 -7.74 -13.69
C ASN A 40 -27.28 -8.54 -12.61
N THR A 41 -26.59 -9.04 -11.59
CA THR A 41 -27.21 -9.75 -10.46
C THR A 41 -26.38 -9.49 -9.20
N GLU A 42 -27.03 -9.04 -8.13
CA GLU A 42 -26.39 -8.73 -6.85
C GLU A 42 -25.81 -9.95 -6.11
N GLU A 43 -25.71 -11.11 -6.75
CA GLU A 43 -25.38 -12.39 -6.10
C GLU A 43 -24.02 -12.98 -6.51
N HIS A 44 -23.34 -12.41 -7.51
CA HIS A 44 -21.98 -12.84 -7.87
C HIS A 44 -20.93 -11.87 -7.32
N TYR A 45 -20.45 -12.18 -6.12
CA TYR A 45 -19.28 -11.52 -5.54
C TYR A 45 -18.08 -12.45 -5.59
N SER A 46 -16.96 -11.91 -6.06
CA SER A 46 -15.67 -12.58 -5.96
C SER A 46 -14.75 -11.75 -5.09
N SER A 47 -14.30 -12.41 -4.04
CA SER A 47 -13.33 -11.92 -3.08
C SER A 47 -11.97 -12.53 -3.38
N LEU A 48 -10.95 -12.05 -2.67
CA LEU A 48 -9.61 -12.63 -2.75
C LEU A 48 -9.55 -14.11 -2.33
N TRP A 49 -10.48 -14.55 -1.47
CA TRP A 49 -10.48 -15.89 -0.87
C TRP A 49 -11.49 -16.85 -1.49
N TRP A 50 -12.64 -16.31 -1.88
CA TRP A 50 -13.81 -17.08 -2.29
C TRP A 50 -14.46 -16.43 -3.51
N ARG A 51 -14.93 -17.26 -4.42
CA ARG A 51 -15.83 -16.89 -5.51
C ARG A 51 -17.19 -17.52 -5.24
N CYS A 52 -18.22 -16.71 -5.09
CA CYS A 52 -19.59 -17.19 -4.91
C CYS A 52 -20.41 -16.90 -6.16
N THR A 53 -21.24 -17.87 -6.54
CA THR A 53 -22.21 -17.75 -7.64
C THR A 53 -23.64 -17.73 -7.09
N SER A 54 -24.60 -17.20 -7.85
CA SER A 54 -26.03 -17.08 -7.47
C SER A 54 -26.66 -18.38 -6.95
N ASP A 55 -26.18 -19.54 -7.38
CA ASP A 55 -26.63 -20.86 -6.88
C ASP A 55 -26.08 -21.26 -5.49
N ASN A 56 -25.68 -20.31 -4.63
CA ASN A 56 -25.05 -20.55 -3.31
C ASN A 56 -23.78 -21.43 -3.33
N ASN A 57 -23.21 -21.72 -4.51
CA ASN A 57 -21.96 -22.45 -4.63
C ASN A 57 -20.80 -21.46 -4.49
N CYS A 58 -20.13 -21.51 -3.32
CA CYS A 58 -18.91 -20.76 -3.06
C CYS A 58 -17.69 -21.68 -3.22
N GLU A 59 -16.87 -21.39 -4.22
CA GLU A 59 -15.60 -22.07 -4.46
C GLU A 59 -14.45 -21.27 -3.83
N SER A 60 -13.46 -21.98 -3.27
CA SER A 60 -12.27 -21.32 -2.74
C SER A 60 -11.31 -20.97 -3.86
N LEU A 61 -10.94 -19.69 -3.96
CA LEU A 61 -9.88 -19.28 -4.88
C LEU A 61 -8.49 -19.79 -4.45
N MET A 62 -8.39 -20.26 -3.19
CA MET A 62 -7.18 -20.88 -2.66
C MET A 62 -6.90 -22.24 -3.29
N ASP A 63 -7.81 -22.87 -4.02
CA ASP A 63 -7.47 -24.11 -4.73
C ASP A 63 -6.52 -23.87 -5.91
N PHE A 64 -6.51 -22.65 -6.45
CA PHE A 64 -5.62 -22.26 -7.53
C PHE A 64 -4.25 -21.79 -7.01
N ALA A 65 -3.18 -22.30 -7.62
CA ALA A 65 -1.80 -21.93 -7.25
C ALA A 65 -1.54 -20.42 -7.35
N TRP A 66 -2.12 -19.75 -8.35
CA TRP A 66 -2.00 -18.30 -8.51
C TRP A 66 -2.78 -17.53 -7.42
N GLY A 67 -3.94 -18.05 -6.98
CA GLY A 67 -4.73 -17.47 -5.90
C GLY A 67 -3.99 -17.52 -4.56
N LYS A 68 -3.37 -18.67 -4.24
CA LYS A 68 -2.48 -18.81 -3.08
C LYS A 68 -1.31 -17.82 -3.13
N ALA A 69 -0.67 -17.66 -4.30
CA ALA A 69 0.46 -16.75 -4.47
C ALA A 69 0.08 -15.28 -4.27
N VAL A 70 -1.05 -14.84 -4.86
CA VAL A 70 -1.57 -13.46 -4.69
C VAL A 70 -1.89 -13.18 -3.23
N ALA A 71 -2.57 -14.11 -2.56
CA ALA A 71 -2.92 -13.96 -1.15
C ALA A 71 -1.67 -13.91 -0.25
N ALA A 72 -0.69 -14.78 -0.50
CA ALA A 72 0.57 -14.78 0.24
C ALA A 72 1.34 -13.46 0.03
N MET A 73 1.43 -12.95 -1.19
CA MET A 73 2.13 -11.69 -1.48
C MET A 73 1.46 -10.49 -0.80
N LEU A 74 0.13 -10.39 -0.84
CA LEU A 74 -0.62 -9.34 -0.14
C LEU A 74 -0.47 -9.44 1.38
N PHE A 75 -0.57 -10.65 1.93
CA PHE A 75 -0.43 -10.87 3.36
C PHE A 75 0.99 -10.59 3.85
N CYS A 76 2.02 -11.00 3.10
CA CYS A 76 3.42 -10.65 3.39
C CYS A 76 3.64 -9.14 3.32
N GLY A 77 3.11 -8.45 2.31
CA GLY A 77 3.16 -6.98 2.21
C GLY A 77 2.52 -6.30 3.42
N PHE A 78 1.35 -6.77 3.83
CA PHE A 78 0.63 -6.27 5.01
C PHE A 78 1.44 -6.44 6.30
N ILE A 79 2.07 -7.60 6.52
CA ILE A 79 2.93 -7.83 7.70
C ILE A 79 4.10 -6.84 7.72
N ILE A 80 4.78 -6.64 6.58
CA ILE A 80 5.90 -5.70 6.48
C ILE A 80 5.43 -4.27 6.76
N LEU A 81 4.24 -3.90 6.29
CA LEU A 81 3.64 -2.60 6.56
C LEU A 81 3.34 -2.41 8.06
N VAL A 82 2.80 -3.41 8.75
CA VAL A 82 2.56 -3.36 10.20
C VAL A 82 3.87 -3.20 10.97
N ILE A 83 4.92 -3.94 10.58
CA ILE A 83 6.25 -3.79 11.18
C ILE A 83 6.79 -2.37 10.94
N SER A 84 6.67 -1.87 9.72
CA SER A 84 7.12 -0.51 9.34
C SER A 84 6.38 0.58 10.13
N PHE A 85 5.09 0.40 10.37
CA PHE A 85 4.29 1.27 11.20
C PHE A 85 4.80 1.31 12.65
N ILE A 86 5.03 0.14 13.27
CA ILE A 86 5.57 0.06 14.63
C ILE A 86 6.96 0.72 14.72
N LEU A 87 7.85 0.42 13.78
CA LEU A 87 9.18 1.02 13.71
C LEU A 87 9.12 2.54 13.52
N SER A 88 8.11 3.05 12.81
CA SER A 88 7.94 4.49 12.62
C SER A 88 7.66 5.22 13.94
N PHE A 89 6.95 4.63 14.90
CA PHE A 89 6.75 5.23 16.24
C PHE A 89 8.01 5.27 17.11
N PHE A 90 8.94 4.31 16.89
CA PHE A 90 10.19 4.22 17.66
C PHE A 90 11.32 5.11 17.09
N ALA A 91 11.47 5.15 15.75
CA ALA A 91 11.92 6.38 15.08
C ALA A 91 10.91 7.49 15.43
N LEU A 92 10.98 8.76 15.04
CA LEU A 92 10.05 9.82 15.52
C LEU A 92 9.99 10.08 17.06
N CYS A 93 10.19 9.11 17.97
CA CYS A 93 10.28 9.30 19.42
C CYS A 93 11.74 9.31 19.94
N GLY A 94 12.65 8.49 19.39
CA GLY A 94 14.05 8.39 19.86
C GLY A 94 15.10 9.20 19.06
N SER A 95 16.16 9.71 19.68
CA SER A 95 17.13 10.64 19.06
C SER A 95 18.04 10.07 17.93
N GLN A 96 18.05 8.76 17.67
CA GLN A 96 18.89 8.12 16.63
C GLN A 96 18.16 7.87 15.30
N MET A 97 17.58 8.91 14.69
CA MET A 97 16.50 8.71 13.69
C MET A 97 16.92 8.37 12.25
N LEU A 98 18.08 8.83 11.79
CA LEU A 98 18.33 8.92 10.34
C LEU A 98 18.55 7.56 9.65
N VAL A 99 19.21 6.61 10.32
CA VAL A 99 19.46 5.28 9.76
C VAL A 99 18.20 4.42 9.76
N PHE A 100 17.42 4.48 10.84
CA PHE A 100 16.16 3.72 10.95
C PHE A 100 15.09 4.21 9.95
N LEU A 101 15.02 5.53 9.68
CA LEU A 101 14.10 6.10 8.68
C LEU A 101 14.36 5.51 7.28
N ARG A 102 15.63 5.38 6.87
CA ARG A 102 15.97 4.82 5.56
C ARG A 102 15.68 3.32 5.46
N MET A 103 15.90 2.58 6.55
CA MET A 103 15.51 1.17 6.63
C MET A 103 13.99 1.01 6.49
N ILE A 104 13.19 1.79 7.23
CA ILE A 104 11.73 1.78 7.15
C ILE A 104 11.25 2.09 5.72
N GLY A 105 11.84 3.09 5.06
CA GLY A 105 11.52 3.43 3.68
C GLY A 105 11.79 2.27 2.70
N SER A 106 12.90 1.54 2.88
CA SER A 106 13.22 0.37 2.04
C SER A 106 12.27 -0.82 2.27
N LEU A 107 11.87 -1.05 3.53
CA LEU A 107 10.87 -2.07 3.90
C LEU A 107 9.50 -1.75 3.28
N LEU A 108 9.07 -0.49 3.34
CA LEU A 108 7.84 -0.04 2.71
C LEU A 108 7.89 -0.15 1.17
N ALA A 109 9.03 0.13 0.54
CA ALA A 109 9.20 -0.06 -0.89
C ALA A 109 9.08 -1.55 -1.28
N LEU A 110 9.68 -2.45 -0.50
CA LEU A 110 9.55 -3.89 -0.70
C LEU A 110 8.10 -4.36 -0.53
N ALA A 111 7.40 -3.88 0.49
CA ALA A 111 5.97 -4.17 0.70
C ALA A 111 5.12 -3.69 -0.48
N ALA A 112 5.36 -2.47 -0.96
CA ALA A 112 4.65 -1.91 -2.12
C ALA A 112 4.85 -2.76 -3.38
N VAL A 113 6.07 -3.25 -3.64
CA VAL A 113 6.33 -4.12 -4.79
C VAL A 113 5.54 -5.43 -4.69
N LEU A 114 5.52 -6.08 -3.52
CA LEU A 114 4.74 -7.30 -3.31
C LEU A 114 3.25 -7.07 -3.54
N GLN A 115 2.71 -5.97 -3.01
CA GLN A 115 1.30 -5.63 -3.19
C GLN A 115 0.98 -5.31 -4.66
N ILE A 116 1.79 -4.52 -5.36
CA ILE A 116 1.59 -4.22 -6.80
C ILE A 116 1.56 -5.51 -7.62
N ILE A 117 2.51 -6.42 -7.39
CA ILE A 117 2.55 -7.71 -8.10
C ILE A 117 1.26 -8.48 -7.87
N ALA A 118 0.78 -8.56 -6.63
CA ALA A 118 -0.46 -9.23 -6.30
C ALA A 118 -1.70 -8.58 -6.96
N LEU A 119 -1.80 -7.25 -6.92
CA LEU A 119 -2.90 -6.49 -7.52
C LEU A 119 -2.94 -6.59 -9.04
N VAL A 120 -1.79 -6.77 -9.71
CA VAL A 120 -1.75 -6.97 -11.17
C VAL A 120 -1.99 -8.43 -11.56
N ILE A 121 -1.43 -9.38 -10.81
CA ILE A 121 -1.60 -10.81 -11.11
C ILE A 121 -3.06 -11.24 -10.92
N TYR A 122 -3.74 -10.74 -9.89
CA TYR A 122 -5.14 -11.07 -9.60
C TYR A 122 -6.05 -10.91 -10.83
N PRO A 123 -6.24 -9.71 -11.43
CA PRO A 123 -7.12 -9.53 -12.58
C PRO A 123 -6.67 -10.30 -13.82
N VAL A 124 -5.35 -10.39 -14.07
CA VAL A 124 -4.80 -11.09 -15.24
C VAL A 124 -5.10 -12.58 -15.17
N LYS A 125 -4.82 -13.22 -14.04
CA LYS A 125 -5.06 -14.66 -13.85
C LYS A 125 -6.53 -14.99 -13.68
N TYR A 126 -7.29 -14.10 -13.06
CA TYR A 126 -8.73 -14.24 -12.95
C TYR A 126 -9.39 -14.25 -14.34
N ASN A 127 -9.02 -13.30 -15.22
CA ASN A 127 -9.50 -13.26 -16.62
C ASN A 127 -9.10 -14.49 -17.42
N GLN A 128 -7.89 -15.00 -17.25
CA GLN A 128 -7.41 -16.21 -17.93
C GLN A 128 -8.13 -17.48 -17.45
N THR A 129 -8.32 -17.64 -16.13
CA THR A 129 -8.88 -18.87 -15.55
C THR A 129 -10.37 -19.01 -15.86
N PHE A 130 -11.10 -17.89 -15.80
CA PHE A 130 -12.56 -17.90 -15.96
C PHE A 130 -13.01 -17.36 -17.32
N ASN A 131 -12.09 -17.17 -18.27
CA ASN A 131 -12.35 -16.73 -19.65
C ASN A 131 -13.40 -15.62 -19.75
N LEU A 132 -13.25 -14.56 -18.94
CA LEU A 132 -14.24 -13.46 -18.89
C LEU A 132 -14.43 -12.79 -20.25
N ALA A 133 -13.39 -12.77 -21.09
CA ALA A 133 -13.45 -12.22 -22.44
C ALA A 133 -14.35 -13.01 -23.40
N ASN A 134 -14.63 -14.29 -23.10
CA ASN A 134 -15.41 -15.18 -23.97
C ASN A 134 -16.74 -15.63 -23.32
N SER A 135 -17.01 -15.20 -22.09
CA SER A 135 -18.20 -15.58 -21.34
C SER A 135 -19.30 -14.54 -21.53
N SER A 136 -20.41 -14.93 -22.15
CA SER A 136 -21.62 -14.11 -22.35
C SER A 136 -22.38 -13.75 -21.06
N ALA A 137 -21.81 -14.03 -19.89
CA ALA A 137 -22.43 -13.94 -18.58
C ALA A 137 -22.47 -12.51 -17.97
N GLY A 138 -21.97 -11.48 -18.68
CA GLY A 138 -22.08 -10.08 -18.26
C GLY A 138 -20.73 -9.43 -17.91
N ILE A 139 -20.75 -8.10 -17.75
CA ILE A 139 -19.57 -7.29 -17.48
C ILE A 139 -19.21 -7.42 -16.00
N TYR A 140 -18.00 -7.89 -15.71
CA TYR A 140 -17.44 -7.88 -14.34
C TYR A 140 -16.81 -6.52 -14.08
N ILE A 141 -17.24 -5.91 -12.98
CA ILE A 141 -16.81 -4.57 -12.56
C ILE A 141 -15.92 -4.74 -11.31
N TYR A 142 -14.75 -4.13 -11.34
CA TYR A 142 -13.90 -4.02 -10.16
C TYR A 142 -14.58 -3.14 -9.13
N ASN A 143 -14.72 -3.67 -7.92
CA ASN A 143 -15.48 -3.02 -6.88
C ASN A 143 -14.55 -2.39 -5.82
N TRP A 144 -15.13 -1.78 -4.79
CA TRP A 144 -14.45 -0.94 -3.80
C TRP A 144 -13.24 -1.61 -3.12
N ALA A 145 -13.29 -2.92 -2.81
CA ALA A 145 -12.19 -3.58 -2.09
C ALA A 145 -10.88 -3.61 -2.91
N TYR A 146 -10.99 -3.78 -4.24
CA TYR A 146 -9.84 -3.71 -5.13
C TYR A 146 -9.27 -2.29 -5.21
N GLY A 147 -10.15 -1.28 -5.23
CA GLY A 147 -9.76 0.13 -5.15
C GLY A 147 -9.02 0.47 -3.85
N PHE A 148 -9.45 -0.07 -2.72
CA PHE A 148 -8.76 0.10 -1.43
C PHE A 148 -7.35 -0.51 -1.44
N GLY A 149 -7.16 -1.67 -2.08
CA GLY A 149 -5.82 -2.24 -2.27
C GLY A 149 -4.89 -1.31 -3.06
N TRP A 150 -5.38 -0.71 -4.15
CA TRP A 150 -4.60 0.27 -4.91
C TRP A 150 -4.32 1.54 -4.09
N ALA A 151 -5.32 2.05 -3.37
CA ALA A 151 -5.15 3.22 -2.52
C ALA A 151 -4.07 2.99 -1.44
N ALA A 152 -4.08 1.81 -0.80
CA ALA A 152 -3.03 1.41 0.13
C ALA A 152 -1.66 1.43 -0.54
N THR A 153 -1.49 0.75 -1.68
CA THR A 153 -0.19 0.72 -2.39
C THR A 153 0.37 2.10 -2.73
N ILE A 154 -0.47 3.03 -3.19
CA ILE A 154 -0.05 4.40 -3.51
C ILE A 154 0.45 5.11 -2.25
N ILE A 155 -0.25 4.93 -1.14
CA ILE A 155 0.18 5.47 0.16
C ILE A 155 1.52 4.87 0.58
N LEU A 156 1.72 3.55 0.45
CA LEU A 156 3.01 2.92 0.75
C LEU A 156 4.15 3.50 -0.10
N ILE A 157 3.95 3.67 -1.41
CA ILE A 157 4.96 4.22 -2.32
C ILE A 157 5.32 5.65 -1.92
N GLY A 158 4.31 6.48 -1.64
CA GLY A 158 4.51 7.84 -1.16
C GLY A 158 5.32 7.88 0.13
N CYS A 159 4.91 7.10 1.14
CA CYS A 159 5.63 6.97 2.40
C CYS A 159 7.06 6.46 2.21
N ALA A 160 7.27 5.45 1.38
CA ALA A 160 8.60 4.89 1.10
C ALA A 160 9.56 5.96 0.55
N PHE A 161 9.09 6.75 -0.43
CA PHE A 161 9.85 7.87 -0.97
C PHE A 161 10.18 8.91 0.10
N PHE A 162 9.18 9.36 0.88
CA PHE A 162 9.40 10.32 1.94
C PHE A 162 10.39 9.80 2.98
N PHE A 163 10.24 8.57 3.48
CA PHE A 163 11.15 7.99 4.47
C PHE A 163 12.58 7.79 3.95
N CYS A 164 12.77 7.54 2.65
CA CYS A 164 14.09 7.41 2.04
C CYS A 164 14.79 8.76 1.81
N CYS A 165 14.02 9.81 1.51
CA CYS A 165 14.53 11.14 1.18
C CYS A 165 14.66 12.07 2.38
N LEU A 166 13.81 11.93 3.40
CA LEU A 166 13.82 12.75 4.63
C LEU A 166 15.20 12.85 5.31
N PRO A 167 16.00 11.76 5.42
CA PRO A 167 17.31 11.82 6.05
C PRO A 167 18.28 12.80 5.39
N ASN A 168 18.16 13.03 4.07
CA ASN A 168 19.04 13.94 3.34
C ASN A 168 18.75 15.42 3.63
N TYR A 169 17.55 15.72 4.12
CA TYR A 169 17.10 17.09 4.42
C TYR A 169 16.99 17.34 5.93
N ALA A 170 17.32 16.35 6.76
CA ALA A 170 17.19 16.46 8.21
C ALA A 170 18.10 17.55 8.79
N ASP A 171 19.32 17.70 8.27
CA ASP A 171 20.27 18.71 8.75
C ASP A 171 19.82 20.15 8.43
N ASP A 172 19.18 20.35 7.27
CA ASP A 172 18.57 21.62 6.88
C ASP A 172 17.31 21.92 7.73
N LEU A 173 16.53 20.90 8.08
CA LEU A 173 15.30 21.01 8.89
C LEU A 173 15.59 21.22 10.40
N LEU A 174 16.69 20.67 10.90
CA LEU A 174 17.13 20.81 12.30
C LEU A 174 17.87 22.13 12.56
N GLY A 175 18.09 22.96 11.53
CA GLY A 175 18.84 24.21 11.65
C GLY A 175 20.34 24.00 11.91
N ASN A 176 20.84 22.78 11.75
CA ASN A 176 22.26 22.43 11.87
C ASN A 176 23.04 22.68 10.56
N ALA A 177 22.34 23.05 9.49
CA ALA A 177 22.97 23.42 8.24
C ALA A 177 23.90 24.62 8.43
N LYS A 178 25.19 24.42 8.12
CA LYS A 178 26.17 25.51 8.08
C LYS A 178 25.62 26.61 7.17
N PRO A 179 25.63 27.89 7.59
CA PRO A 179 25.21 28.98 6.73
C PRO A 179 26.05 28.93 5.44
N ARG A 180 25.39 28.78 4.29
CA ARG A 180 26.07 28.87 2.99
C ARG A 180 26.41 30.33 2.75
N TYR A 181 27.67 30.68 2.97
CA TYR A 181 28.19 32.00 2.61
C TYR A 181 28.23 32.10 1.08
N PHE A 182 27.33 32.88 0.49
CA PHE A 182 27.48 33.29 -0.90
C PHE A 182 28.57 34.35 -0.94
N TYR A 183 29.77 33.98 -1.38
CA TYR A 183 30.78 34.95 -1.76
C TYR A 183 30.32 35.63 -3.05
N THR A 184 29.74 36.82 -2.93
CA THR A 184 29.67 37.75 -4.05
C THR A 184 31.06 38.39 -4.18
N SER A 185 31.89 37.85 -5.07
CA SER A 185 33.09 38.59 -5.49
C SER A 185 32.64 39.84 -6.27
N PRO A 186 33.29 41.00 -6.07
CA PRO A 186 33.01 42.23 -6.81
C PRO A 186 33.31 42.11 -8.30
#